data_AF-A0A3B9NJX7-F1
#
_entry.id   AF-A0A3B9NJX7-F1
#
_cell.length_a   1.000
_cell.length_b   1.000
_cell.length_c   1.000
_cell.angle_alpha   90.00
_cell.angle_beta   90.00
_cell.angle_gamma   90.00
#
_symmetry.space_group_name_H-M   'P 1'
#
loop_
_entity.id
_entity.type
_entity.pdbx_description
1 polymer ?
#
loop_
_entity_poly.entity_id
_entity_poly.type
_entity_poly.pdbx_seq_one_letter_code
_entity_poly.pdbx_strand_id
1 'polypeptide(L)'
;HLKQRLKVSTFIGTSENAVMIQIWTSLIGILLLKYLQKKAKYDWNLSNLVAFIRMNIFVKINIWQWIDDPFLRPPIKGKKGQLKIFPD
;
A
#
# COMPACT_ATOMS: atom_id res chain seq x y z
N HIS A 1 -5.82 18.08 25.55
CA HIS A 1 -6.56 17.35 24.49
C HIS A 1 -5.69 16.72 23.38
N LEU A 2 -4.37 16.50 23.58
CA LEU A 2 -3.49 15.81 22.62
C LEU A 2 -3.11 14.37 23.06
N LYS A 3 -3.18 14.07 24.36
CA LYS A 3 -2.83 12.75 24.94
C LYS A 3 -3.79 11.60 24.56
N GLN A 4 -4.96 11.91 24.01
CA GLN A 4 -6.05 10.94 23.86
C GLN A 4 -6.12 10.28 22.46
N ARG A 5 -5.35 10.77 21.48
CA ARG A 5 -5.37 10.26 20.10
C ARG A 5 -4.25 9.26 19.76
N LEU A 6 -3.40 8.90 20.72
CA LEU A 6 -2.36 7.88 20.56
C LEU A 6 -2.67 6.70 21.47
N LYS A 7 -3.78 6.02 21.21
CA LYS A 7 -4.03 4.71 21.83
C LYS A 7 -3.18 3.70 21.07
N VAL A 8 -1.91 3.55 21.45
CA VAL A 8 -1.10 2.40 21.05
C VAL A 8 -1.78 1.19 21.68
N SER A 9 -2.63 0.52 20.89
CA SER A 9 -3.67 -0.33 21.47
C SER A 9 -3.13 -1.61 22.13
N THR A 10 -1.93 -2.06 21.78
CA THR A 10 -1.22 -3.15 22.48
C THR A 10 0.16 -3.31 21.86
N PHE A 11 1.22 -3.16 22.64
CA PHE A 11 2.54 -3.67 22.25
C PHE A 11 2.47 -5.20 22.32
N ILE A 12 2.91 -5.90 21.26
CA ILE A 12 3.04 -7.36 21.28
C ILE A 12 4.25 -7.66 22.19
N GLY A 13 3.98 -7.85 23.48
CA GLY A 13 4.99 -7.87 24.53
C GLY A 13 5.36 -6.47 25.01
N THR A 14 5.29 -6.24 26.32
CA THR A 14 5.63 -4.97 26.98
C THR A 14 7.10 -4.90 27.44
N SER A 15 7.90 -5.91 27.09
CA SER A 15 9.33 -5.89 27.43
C SER A 15 10.06 -4.82 26.62
N GLU A 16 11.03 -4.17 27.25
CA GLU A 16 11.83 -3.11 26.64
C GLU A 16 12.42 -3.54 25.28
N ASN A 17 12.92 -4.78 25.21
CA ASN A 17 13.44 -5.36 23.97
C ASN A 17 12.36 -5.50 22.88
N ALA A 18 11.14 -5.92 23.23
CA ALA A 18 10.03 -6.04 22.28
C ALA A 18 9.65 -4.67 21.71
N VAL A 19 9.65 -3.62 22.55
CA VAL A 19 9.38 -2.24 22.12
C VAL A 19 10.48 -1.73 21.19
N MET A 20 11.75 -1.97 21.53
CA MET A 20 12.88 -1.57 20.67
C MET A 20 12.80 -2.23 19.30
N ILE A 21 12.53 -3.54 19.25
CA ILE A 21 12.35 -4.26 17.97
C ILE A 21 11.18 -3.69 17.16
N GLN A 22 10.07 -3.32 17.80
CA GLN A 22 8.92 -2.73 17.12
C GLN A 22 9.24 -1.34 16.52
N ILE A 23 10.04 -0.53 17.23
CA ILE A 23 10.51 0.77 16.73
C ILE A 23 11.40 0.57 15.51
N TRP A 24 12.43 -0.27 15.61
CA TRP A 24 13.32 -0.58 14.49
C TRP A 24 12.57 -1.13 13.28
N THR A 25 11.61 -2.03 13.52
CA THR A 25 10.74 -2.60 12.46
C THR A 25 9.88 -1.52 11.79
N SER A 26 9.31 -0.59 12.57
CA SER A 26 8.51 0.53 12.05
C SER A 26 9.37 1.48 11.21
N LEU A 27 10.60 1.75 11.64
CA LEU A 27 11.55 2.59 10.91
C LEU A 27 11.92 1.95 9.56
N ILE A 28 12.25 0.65 9.55
CA ILE A 28 12.52 -0.10 8.32
C ILE A 28 11.30 -0.09 7.39
N GLY A 29 10.11 -0.35 7.93
CA GLY A 29 8.86 -0.34 7.16
C GLY A 29 8.60 1.01 6.48
N ILE A 30 8.72 2.12 7.22
CA ILE A 30 8.53 3.47 6.68
C ILE A 30 9.58 3.79 5.60
N LEU A 31 10.83 3.38 5.80
CA LEU A 31 11.89 3.58 4.81
C LEU A 31 11.57 2.85 3.49
N LEU A 32 11.14 1.60 3.57
CA LEU A 32 10.73 0.81 2.40
C LEU A 32 9.54 1.44 1.68
N LEU A 33 8.52 1.89 2.42
CA LEU A 33 7.35 2.58 1.87
C LEU A 33 7.73 3.88 1.16
N LYS A 34 8.65 4.65 1.72
CA LYS A 34 9.17 5.88 1.10
C LYS A 34 9.99 5.59 -0.15
N TYR A 35 10.78 4.52 -0.14
CA TYR A 35 11.52 4.08 -1.32
C TYR A 35 10.56 3.67 -2.45
N LEU A 36 9.53 2.90 -2.13
CA LEU A 36 8.46 2.52 -3.06
C LEU A 36 7.74 3.75 -3.62
N GLN A 37 7.37 4.71 -2.77
CA GLN A 37 6.75 5.97 -3.19
C GLN A 37 7.63 6.74 -4.19
N LYS A 38 8.95 6.80 -3.97
CA LYS A 38 9.88 7.49 -4.88
C LYS A 38 10.10 6.78 -6.20
N LYS A 39 9.99 5.45 -6.23
CA LYS A 39 10.21 4.64 -7.44
C LYS A 39 8.95 4.53 -8.30
N ALA A 40 7.78 4.68 -7.71
CA ALA A 40 6.51 4.65 -8.41
C ALA A 40 6.42 5.78 -9.44
N LYS A 41 5.90 5.46 -10.62
CA LYS A 41 5.54 6.47 -11.63
C LYS A 41 4.26 7.23 -11.28
N TYR A 42 3.37 6.59 -10.52
CA TYR A 42 2.13 7.18 -10.03
C TYR A 42 2.41 8.06 -8.81
N ASP A 43 1.84 9.26 -8.76
CA ASP A 43 2.01 10.21 -7.65
C ASP A 43 1.19 9.77 -6.43
N TRP A 44 1.76 8.85 -5.66
CA TRP A 44 1.14 8.33 -4.45
C TRP A 44 1.18 9.35 -3.31
N ASN A 45 0.02 9.61 -2.70
CA ASN A 45 0.01 10.04 -1.31
C ASN A 45 0.42 8.87 -0.41
N LEU A 46 1.35 9.10 0.52
CA LEU A 46 1.87 8.08 1.44
C LEU A 46 0.76 7.35 2.19
N SER A 47 -0.27 8.07 2.68
CA SER A 47 -1.39 7.45 3.40
C SER A 47 -2.16 6.44 2.53
N ASN A 48 -2.33 6.75 1.24
CA ASN A 48 -3.01 5.87 0.28
C ASN A 48 -2.15 4.63 -0.03
N LEU A 49 -0.85 4.82 -0.24
CA LEU A 49 0.08 3.72 -0.50
C LEU A 49 0.13 2.74 0.68
N VAL A 50 0.21 3.26 1.91
CA VAL A 50 0.22 2.43 3.13
C VAL A 50 -1.10 1.67 3.32
N ALA A 51 -2.23 2.35 3.16
CA ALA A 51 -3.54 1.70 3.26
C ALA A 51 -3.69 0.59 2.22
N PHE A 52 -3.21 0.82 1.01
CA PHE A 52 -3.27 -0.17 -0.06
C PHE A 52 -2.37 -1.37 0.18
N ILE A 53 -1.09 -1.15 0.54
CA ILE A 53 -0.15 -2.22 0.85
C ILE A 53 -0.70 -3.07 1.99
N ARG A 54 -1.26 -2.44 3.03
CA ARG A 54 -1.90 -3.17 4.13
C ARG A 54 -3.02 -4.09 3.66
N MET A 55 -3.86 -3.61 2.73
CA MET A 55 -4.96 -4.41 2.18
C MET A 55 -4.47 -5.56 1.28
N ASN A 56 -3.34 -5.38 0.59
CA ASN A 56 -2.86 -6.31 -0.44
C ASN A 56 -1.61 -7.10 -0.04
N ILE A 57 -1.15 -7.01 1.22
CA ILE A 57 0.09 -7.63 1.69
C ILE A 57 0.11 -9.16 1.53
N PHE A 58 -1.06 -9.80 1.56
CA PHE A 58 -1.22 -11.25 1.41
C PHE A 58 -1.67 -11.67 0.00
N VAL A 59 -1.80 -10.72 -0.93
CA VAL A 59 -2.27 -10.99 -2.29
C VAL A 59 -1.07 -11.28 -3.20
N LYS A 60 -1.20 -12.29 -4.07
CA LYS A 60 -0.19 -12.60 -5.10
C LYS A 60 -0.28 -11.61 -6.26
N ILE A 61 0.22 -10.39 -6.07
CA ILE A 61 0.29 -9.34 -7.11
C ILE A 61 1.73 -8.91 -7.39
N ASN A 62 2.00 -8.48 -8.63
CA ASN A 62 3.27 -7.85 -8.97
C ASN A 62 3.27 -6.41 -8.44
N ILE A 63 4.03 -6.18 -7.36
CA ILE A 63 4.10 -4.89 -6.67
C ILE A 63 4.59 -3.76 -7.58
N TRP A 64 5.52 -4.05 -8.51
CA TRP A 64 6.10 -3.03 -9.39
C TRP A 64 5.14 -2.55 -10.46
N GLN A 65 4.38 -3.46 -11.07
CA GLN A 65 3.33 -3.08 -12.00
C GLN A 65 2.21 -2.31 -11.29
N TRP A 66 1.85 -2.78 -10.10
CA TRP A 66 0.76 -2.21 -9.35
C TRP A 66 1.05 -0.81 -8.80
N ILE A 67 2.27 -0.56 -8.31
CA ILE A 67 2.62 0.77 -7.79
C ILE A 67 2.71 1.82 -8.90
N ASP A 68 3.00 1.40 -10.14
CA ASP A 68 3.03 2.25 -11.32
C ASP A 68 1.62 2.52 -11.88
N ASP A 69 0.72 1.53 -11.84
CA ASP A 69 -0.67 1.66 -12.25
C ASP A 69 -1.62 0.96 -11.25
N PRO A 70 -2.10 1.69 -10.22
CA PRO A 70 -2.95 1.09 -9.19
C PRO A 70 -4.32 0.66 -9.67
N PHE A 71 -4.78 1.26 -10.77
CA PHE A 71 -6.12 1.04 -11.28
C PHE A 71 -6.03 -0.01 -12.38
N LEU A 72 -6.70 -1.15 -12.17
CA LEU A 72 -7.06 -2.04 -13.26
C LEU A 72 -8.01 -1.25 -14.16
N ARG A 73 -7.48 -0.58 -15.18
CA ARG A 73 -8.30 0.12 -16.16
C ARG A 73 -9.17 -0.93 -16.82
N PRO A 74 -10.52 -0.81 -16.75
CA PRO A 74 -11.38 -1.70 -17.53
C PRO A 74 -10.94 -1.62 -19.00
N PRO A 75 -10.99 -2.74 -19.75
CA PRO A 75 -10.61 -2.73 -21.15
C PRO A 75 -11.34 -1.59 -21.86
N ILE A 76 -10.57 -0.82 -22.63
CA ILE A 76 -11.02 0.40 -23.31
C ILE A 76 -12.32 0.06 -24.03
N LYS A 77 -13.44 0.69 -23.62
CA LYS A 77 -14.70 0.61 -24.39
C LYS A 77 -14.33 1.02 -25.81
N GLY A 78 -14.49 0.11 -26.77
CA GLY A 78 -14.28 0.43 -28.19
C GLY A 78 -15.06 1.69 -28.54
N LYS A 79 -14.59 2.48 -29.52
CA LYS A 79 -15.09 3.82 -29.89
C LYS A 79 -16.62 3.96 -30.12
N LYS A 80 -17.41 2.88 -29.99
CA LYS A 80 -18.87 2.86 -29.98
C LYS A 80 -19.44 1.92 -28.92
N GLY A 81 -19.06 2.07 -27.65
CA GLY A 81 -19.80 1.50 -26.49
C GLY A 81 -20.01 -0.02 -26.44
N GLN A 82 -19.46 -0.78 -27.39
CA GLN A 82 -19.70 -2.21 -27.53
C GLN A 82 -18.41 -2.98 -27.24
N LEU A 83 -18.51 -3.91 -26.29
CA LEU A 83 -17.47 -4.88 -26.03
C LEU A 83 -17.47 -5.85 -27.23
N LYS A 84 -16.34 -6.03 -27.91
CA LYS A 84 -16.20 -7.10 -28.92
C LYS A 84 -16.17 -8.42 -28.17
N ILE A 85 -17.33 -9.08 -28.07
CA ILE A 85 -17.52 -10.33 -27.34
C ILE A 85 -17.18 -11.55 -28.21
N PHE A 86 -16.96 -11.36 -29.52
CA PHE A 86 -16.63 -12.43 -30.47
C PHE A 86 -15.56 -11.95 -31.47
N PRO A 87 -14.57 -12.80 -31.82
CA PRO A 87 -13.69 -12.56 -32.96
C PRO A 87 -14.42 -12.87 -34.28
N ASP A 88 -14.04 -12.15 -35.34
CA ASP A 88 -14.46 -12.41 -36.73
C ASP A 88 -13.75 -13.65 -37.29
#